data_AF-A0A519V824-F1
#
_entry.id   AF-A0A519V824-F1
#
_cell.length_a   1.000
_cell.length_b   1.000
_cell.length_c   1.000
_cell.angle_alpha   90.00
_cell.angle_beta   90.00
_cell.angle_gamma   90.00
#
_symmetry.space_group_name_H-M   'P 1'
#
loop_
_entity.id
_entity.type
_entity.pdbx_description
1 polymer ?
#
loop_
_entity_poly.entity_id
_entity_poly.type
_entity_poly.pdbx_seq_one_letter_code
_entity_poly.pdbx_strand_id
1 'polypeptide(L)'
;KKISKATQGGLKLTSSLSNTSFIGFPLIMAYFSEKEIGIAIICDQITFMLLATIGIVVAIRSSQNQKLEAKMVLKKVLTFPPIWGCVLALTLPRFVDISALDPLFDKLASTVGPLALFSVGLQLRFGGWFSEIKHISFALAYKLLLAPLIITLIAVAFSLKGMIPKIAIFEAAMPTLLTSGIIADQYNLNPKLANLVIGVGIVLAFVTTAIWFAILNYSGLF
;
A
#
# COMPACT_ATOMS: atom_id res chain seq x y z
N LYS A 1 -6.67 -26.94 12.68
CA LYS A 1 -5.41 -27.30 11.98
C LYS A 1 -4.36 -26.22 12.26
N LYS A 2 -3.12 -26.61 12.58
CA LYS A 2 -2.01 -25.68 12.87
C LYS A 2 -1.51 -25.08 11.55
N ILE A 3 -1.46 -23.76 11.43
CA ILE A 3 -1.01 -23.06 10.20
C ILE A 3 0.51 -23.25 10.05
N SER A 4 0.99 -23.54 8.84
CA SER A 4 2.44 -23.69 8.57
C SER A 4 3.19 -22.36 8.75
N LYS A 5 4.49 -22.40 9.05
CA LYS A 5 5.31 -21.18 9.19
C LYS A 5 5.33 -20.35 7.90
N ALA A 6 5.36 -20.99 6.74
CA ALA A 6 5.30 -20.34 5.43
C ALA A 6 3.97 -19.59 5.24
N THR A 7 2.83 -20.23 5.53
CA THR A 7 1.51 -19.59 5.45
C THR A 7 1.37 -18.44 6.46
N GLN A 8 1.90 -18.59 7.68
CA GLN A 8 1.92 -17.49 8.66
C GLN A 8 2.75 -16.31 8.17
N GLY A 9 3.92 -16.57 7.56
CA GLY A 9 4.77 -15.54 6.95
C GLY A 9 4.07 -14.81 5.82
N GLY A 10 3.46 -15.56 4.90
CA GLY A 10 2.68 -15.02 3.79
C GLY A 10 1.54 -14.13 4.29
N LEU A 11 0.78 -14.58 5.29
CA LEU A 11 -0.30 -13.81 5.89
C LEU A 11 0.18 -12.52 6.55
N LYS A 12 1.28 -12.56 7.31
CA LYS A 12 1.86 -11.35 7.92
C LYS A 12 2.31 -10.35 6.87
N LEU A 13 2.92 -10.84 5.80
CA LEU A 13 3.39 -10.00 4.71
C LEU A 13 2.20 -9.36 3.98
N THR A 14 1.18 -10.14 3.64
CA THR A 14 0.02 -9.63 2.89
C THR A 14 -0.89 -8.75 3.74
N SER A 15 -0.94 -8.93 5.06
CA SER A 15 -1.75 -8.10 5.95
C SER A 15 -1.07 -6.80 6.40
N SER A 16 0.26 -6.71 6.33
CA SER A 16 1.00 -5.52 6.81
C SER A 16 1.16 -4.43 5.75
N LEU A 17 1.13 -4.77 4.47
CA LEU A 17 1.56 -3.88 3.39
C LEU A 17 0.38 -3.41 2.55
N SER A 18 0.17 -2.09 2.47
CA SER A 18 -0.89 -1.47 1.66
C SER A 18 -0.41 -1.15 0.25
N ASN A 19 -1.32 -1.26 -0.73
CA ASN A 19 -1.11 -0.80 -2.10
C ASN A 19 -1.44 0.70 -2.25
N THR A 20 -0.69 1.54 -1.55
CA THR A 20 -0.85 3.00 -1.51
C THR A 20 -0.50 3.67 -2.83
N SER A 21 0.56 3.23 -3.50
CA SER A 21 0.94 3.77 -4.81
C SER A 21 0.01 3.36 -5.96
N PHE A 22 -0.14 2.06 -6.24
CA PHE A 22 -0.83 1.62 -7.47
C PHE A 22 -2.35 1.65 -7.37
N ILE A 23 -2.91 1.60 -6.15
CA ILE A 23 -4.37 1.67 -5.95
C ILE A 23 -4.73 2.94 -5.17
N GLY A 24 -3.95 3.29 -4.15
CA GLY A 24 -4.20 4.51 -3.38
C GLY A 24 -4.16 5.77 -4.23
N PHE A 25 -3.11 6.01 -5.04
CA PHE A 25 -3.03 7.25 -5.81
C PHE A 25 -4.22 7.46 -6.77
N PRO A 26 -4.61 6.48 -7.63
CA PRO A 26 -5.80 6.65 -8.47
C PRO A 26 -7.08 6.86 -7.68
N LEU A 27 -7.28 6.15 -6.57
CA LEU A 27 -8.47 6.30 -5.75
C LEU A 27 -8.48 7.64 -5.00
N ILE A 28 -7.33 8.15 -4.57
CA ILE A 28 -7.23 9.46 -3.93
C ILE A 28 -7.58 10.57 -4.93
N MET A 29 -7.06 10.48 -6.15
CA MET A 29 -7.42 11.40 -7.23
C MET A 29 -8.92 11.35 -7.55
N ALA A 30 -9.51 10.15 -7.55
CA ALA A 30 -10.92 9.94 -7.87
C ALA A 30 -11.88 10.39 -6.75
N TYR A 31 -11.57 10.11 -5.48
CA TYR A 31 -12.45 10.40 -4.35
C TYR A 31 -12.24 11.79 -3.76
N PHE A 32 -11.00 12.30 -3.76
CA PHE A 32 -10.66 13.57 -3.15
C PHE A 32 -10.33 14.61 -4.22
N SER A 33 -9.07 14.71 -4.62
CA SER A 33 -8.62 15.50 -5.77
C SER A 33 -7.17 15.18 -6.09
N GLU A 34 -6.72 15.56 -7.28
CA GLU A 34 -5.31 15.45 -7.70
C GLU A 34 -4.36 16.23 -6.79
N LYS A 35 -4.81 17.34 -6.18
CA LYS A 35 -3.98 18.16 -5.27
C LYS A 35 -3.55 17.41 -4.01
N GLU A 36 -4.32 16.40 -3.61
CA GLU A 36 -4.06 15.63 -2.40
C GLU A 36 -3.05 14.50 -2.62
N ILE A 37 -2.63 14.25 -3.88
CA ILE A 37 -1.65 13.20 -4.20
C ILE A 37 -0.30 13.47 -3.52
N GLY A 38 0.06 14.73 -3.27
CA GLY A 38 1.29 15.07 -2.56
C GLY A 38 1.32 14.50 -1.14
N ILE A 39 0.19 14.53 -0.43
CA ILE A 39 0.05 13.93 0.90
C ILE A 39 0.21 12.41 0.80
N ALA A 40 -0.48 11.80 -0.17
CA ALA A 40 -0.42 10.36 -0.43
C ALA A 40 1.01 9.88 -0.71
N ILE A 41 1.76 10.60 -1.56
CA ILE A 41 3.15 10.25 -1.91
C ILE A 41 4.02 10.22 -0.67
N ILE A 42 3.88 11.19 0.23
CA ILE A 42 4.66 11.25 1.48
C ILE A 42 4.31 10.06 2.39
N CYS A 43 3.01 9.79 2.57
CA CYS A 43 2.53 8.65 3.35
C CYS A 43 3.00 7.29 2.77
N ASP A 44 2.99 7.15 1.45
CA ASP A 44 3.49 5.98 0.74
C ASP A 44 4.99 5.74 0.97
N GLN A 45 5.83 6.79 0.94
CA GLN A 45 7.27 6.63 1.18
C GLN A 45 7.57 6.01 2.55
N ILE A 46 6.82 6.41 3.59
CA ILE A 46 6.94 5.83 4.94
C ILE A 46 6.53 4.36 4.93
N THR A 47 5.42 4.03 4.26
CA THR A 47 4.91 2.66 4.13
C THR A 47 5.89 1.77 3.35
N PHE A 48 6.53 2.30 2.30
CA PHE A 48 7.56 1.59 1.54
C PHE A 48 8.83 1.35 2.36
N MET A 49 9.21 2.29 3.23
CA MET A 49 10.33 2.09 4.16
C MET A 49 10.03 0.95 5.16
N LEU A 50 8.78 0.84 5.64
CA LEU A 50 8.32 -0.28 6.46
C LEU A 50 8.35 -1.62 5.70
N LEU A 51 7.95 -1.63 4.41
CA LEU A 51 8.09 -2.78 3.53
C LEU A 51 9.53 -3.26 3.46
N ALA A 52 10.43 -2.35 3.09
CA ALA A 52 11.81 -2.70 2.83
C ALA A 52 12.53 -3.17 4.11
N THR A 53 12.13 -2.67 5.27
CA THR A 53 12.68 -3.09 6.56
C THR A 53 11.93 -4.30 7.15
N ILE A 54 10.80 -4.06 7.79
CA ILE A 54 10.03 -5.04 8.56
C ILE A 54 9.46 -6.13 7.65
N GLY A 55 8.90 -5.76 6.49
CA GLY A 55 8.31 -6.71 5.55
C GLY A 55 9.32 -7.76 5.07
N ILE A 56 10.51 -7.30 4.64
CA ILE A 56 11.58 -8.20 4.21
C ILE A 56 12.12 -9.05 5.37
N VAL A 57 12.26 -8.47 6.57
CA VAL A 57 12.69 -9.22 7.77
C VAL A 57 11.70 -10.35 8.11
N VAL A 58 10.40 -10.07 8.06
CA VAL A 58 9.34 -11.08 8.28
C VAL A 58 9.42 -12.17 7.22
N ALA A 59 9.56 -11.80 5.94
CA ALA A 59 9.63 -12.77 4.86
C ALA A 59 10.80 -13.74 5.03
N ILE A 60 11.98 -13.21 5.36
CA ILE A 60 13.20 -14.00 5.56
C ILE A 60 13.08 -14.91 6.77
N ARG A 61 12.61 -14.41 7.92
CA ARG A 61 12.40 -15.23 9.13
C ARG A 61 11.36 -16.34 8.95
N SER A 62 10.42 -16.15 8.05
CA SER A 62 9.39 -17.13 7.72
C SER A 62 9.80 -18.09 6.59
N SER A 63 10.88 -17.79 5.87
CA SER A 63 11.45 -18.68 4.86
C SER A 63 12.31 -19.76 5.50
N GLN A 64 12.42 -20.92 4.86
CA GLN A 64 13.19 -22.06 5.39
C GLN A 64 14.68 -22.01 5.04
N ASN A 65 15.11 -21.26 4.01
CA ASN A 65 16.44 -21.42 3.42
C ASN A 65 17.22 -20.13 3.07
N GLN A 66 16.78 -18.94 3.49
CA GLN A 66 17.49 -17.70 3.17
C GLN A 66 17.86 -16.91 4.44
N LYS A 67 19.12 -16.43 4.49
CA LYS A 67 19.64 -15.58 5.58
C LYS A 67 19.38 -14.10 5.26
N LEU A 68 19.19 -13.30 6.32
CA LEU A 68 18.99 -11.86 6.19
C LEU A 68 20.30 -11.16 5.84
N GLU A 69 20.43 -10.68 4.60
CA GLU A 69 21.46 -9.69 4.26
C GLU A 69 20.87 -8.28 4.38
N ALA A 70 21.20 -7.59 5.46
CA ALA A 70 20.84 -6.18 5.66
C ALA A 70 21.28 -5.29 4.48
N LYS A 71 22.39 -5.65 3.81
CA LYS A 71 22.89 -4.99 2.60
C LYS A 71 21.90 -5.07 1.43
N MET A 72 21.18 -6.18 1.27
CA MET A 72 20.18 -6.34 0.21
C MET A 72 18.97 -5.42 0.43
N VAL A 73 18.49 -5.36 1.68
CA VAL A 73 17.41 -4.45 2.09
C VAL A 73 17.80 -3.00 1.84
N LEU A 74 18.96 -2.59 2.37
CA LEU A 74 19.45 -1.22 2.25
C LEU A 74 19.63 -0.83 0.78
N LYS A 75 20.19 -1.72 -0.05
CA LYS A 75 20.33 -1.48 -1.49
C LYS A 75 18.96 -1.23 -2.13
N LYS A 76 17.95 -2.05 -1.86
CA LYS A 76 16.60 -1.88 -2.43
C LYS A 76 15.97 -0.53 -2.06
N VAL A 77 16.13 -0.08 -0.80
CA VAL A 77 15.66 1.24 -0.37
C VAL A 77 16.39 2.34 -1.12
N LEU A 78 17.73 2.31 -1.12
CA LEU A 78 18.55 3.37 -1.72
C LEU A 78 18.49 3.39 -3.24
N THR A 79 18.07 2.30 -3.90
CA THR A 79 17.87 2.27 -5.35
C THR A 79 16.41 2.48 -5.78
N PHE A 80 15.50 2.77 -4.85
CA PHE A 80 14.08 2.96 -5.18
C PHE A 80 13.85 4.37 -5.76
N PRO A 81 13.49 4.50 -7.05
CA PRO A 81 13.39 5.81 -7.69
C PRO A 81 12.43 6.81 -7.02
N PRO A 82 11.23 6.42 -6.53
CA PRO A 82 10.31 7.34 -5.87
C PRO A 82 10.88 8.07 -4.65
N ILE A 83 11.77 7.43 -3.87
CA ILE A 83 12.44 8.10 -2.74
C ILE A 83 13.25 9.29 -3.24
N TRP A 84 14.06 9.09 -4.27
CA TRP A 84 14.87 10.17 -4.85
C TRP A 84 14.02 11.21 -5.55
N GLY A 85 12.94 10.80 -6.24
CA GLY A 85 11.97 11.73 -6.82
C GLY A 85 11.38 12.66 -5.77
N CYS A 86 10.93 12.13 -4.63
CA CYS A 86 10.37 12.91 -3.53
C CYS A 86 11.42 13.85 -2.90
N VAL A 87 12.64 13.34 -2.64
CA VAL A 87 13.74 14.15 -2.09
C VAL A 87 14.08 15.32 -3.03
N LEU A 88 14.22 15.06 -4.33
CA LEU A 88 14.51 16.09 -5.32
C LEU A 88 13.37 17.11 -5.44
N ALA A 89 12.10 16.66 -5.46
CA ALA A 89 10.94 17.54 -5.52
C ALA A 89 10.87 18.51 -4.33
N LEU A 90 11.29 18.10 -3.13
CA LEU A 90 11.27 18.94 -1.92
C LEU A 90 12.50 19.85 -1.78
N THR A 91 13.63 19.49 -2.40
CA THR A 91 14.92 20.17 -2.20
C THR A 91 15.33 21.05 -3.37
N LEU A 92 15.18 20.57 -4.61
CA LEU A 92 15.67 21.25 -5.81
C LEU A 92 15.03 22.63 -6.03
N PRO A 93 13.70 22.83 -5.87
CA PRO A 93 13.07 24.15 -6.02
C PRO A 93 13.57 25.22 -5.04
N ARG A 94 14.24 24.82 -3.94
CA ARG A 94 14.80 25.76 -2.96
C ARG A 94 16.09 26.42 -3.46
N PHE A 95 16.73 25.84 -4.47
CA PHE A 95 18.02 26.29 -4.99
C PHE A 95 17.94 26.74 -6.45
N VAL A 96 17.01 26.19 -7.23
CA VAL A 96 16.86 26.44 -8.67
C VAL A 96 15.39 26.61 -9.00
N ASP A 97 15.05 27.64 -9.77
CA ASP A 97 13.71 27.77 -10.34
C ASP A 97 13.52 26.74 -11.46
N ILE A 98 12.63 25.79 -11.21
CA ILE A 98 12.28 24.71 -12.14
C ILE A 98 10.87 24.86 -12.70
N SER A 99 10.20 25.99 -12.48
CA SER A 99 8.81 26.24 -12.89
C SER A 99 8.58 26.04 -14.40
N ALA A 100 9.61 26.26 -15.22
CA ALA A 100 9.57 25.97 -16.66
C ALA A 100 9.26 24.49 -17.00
N LEU A 101 9.49 23.56 -16.05
CA LEU A 101 9.23 22.14 -16.19
C LEU A 101 7.85 21.72 -15.64
N ASP A 102 7.12 22.59 -14.96
CA ASP A 102 5.81 22.26 -14.37
C ASP A 102 4.84 21.67 -15.41
N PRO A 103 4.71 22.21 -16.64
CA PRO A 103 3.81 21.62 -17.65
C PRO A 103 4.21 20.21 -18.08
N LEU A 104 5.50 19.86 -18.00
CA LEU A 104 5.98 18.51 -18.26
C LEU A 104 5.62 17.59 -17.09
N PHE A 105 5.85 18.03 -15.86
CA PHE A 105 5.53 17.23 -14.67
C PHE A 105 4.03 16.99 -14.52
N ASP A 106 3.19 17.99 -14.79
CA ASP A 106 1.72 17.83 -14.77
C ASP A 106 1.26 16.79 -15.80
N LYS A 107 1.82 16.83 -17.01
CA LYS A 107 1.52 15.83 -18.05
C LYS A 107 1.95 14.43 -17.63
N LEU A 108 3.10 14.27 -16.97
CA LEU A 108 3.53 12.96 -16.47
C LEU A 108 2.67 12.50 -15.29
N ALA A 109 2.36 13.37 -14.35
CA ALA A 109 1.54 13.07 -13.17
C ALA A 109 0.13 12.60 -13.57
N SER A 110 -0.50 13.27 -14.55
CA SER A 110 -1.83 12.88 -15.04
C SER A 110 -1.88 11.49 -15.68
N THR A 111 -0.74 10.93 -16.12
CA THR A 111 -0.68 9.54 -16.62
C THR A 111 -0.61 8.49 -15.51
N VAL A 112 -0.21 8.86 -14.30
CA VAL A 112 -0.03 7.93 -13.17
C VAL A 112 -1.33 7.21 -12.85
N GLY A 113 -2.45 7.95 -12.79
CA GLY A 113 -3.76 7.41 -12.49
C GLY A 113 -4.19 6.29 -13.46
N PRO A 114 -4.32 6.58 -14.77
CA PRO A 114 -4.70 5.59 -15.78
C PRO A 114 -3.77 4.38 -15.84
N LEU A 115 -2.44 4.59 -15.81
CA LEU A 115 -1.48 3.49 -15.89
C LEU A 115 -1.54 2.58 -14.65
N ALA A 116 -1.73 3.17 -13.47
CA ALA A 116 -1.88 2.41 -12.24
C ALA A 116 -3.18 1.58 -12.26
N LEU A 117 -4.32 2.16 -12.66
CA LEU A 117 -5.58 1.41 -12.80
C LEU A 117 -5.50 0.30 -13.85
N PHE A 118 -4.82 0.55 -14.97
CA PHE A 118 -4.58 -0.48 -15.99
C PHE A 118 -3.74 -1.64 -15.43
N SER A 119 -2.66 -1.33 -14.70
CA SER A 119 -1.84 -2.34 -14.03
C SER A 119 -2.65 -3.15 -13.01
N VAL A 120 -3.54 -2.49 -12.26
CA VAL A 120 -4.45 -3.15 -11.31
C VAL A 120 -5.37 -4.14 -12.03
N GLY A 121 -5.90 -3.77 -13.20
CA GLY A 121 -6.70 -4.68 -14.04
C GLY A 121 -5.93 -5.95 -14.42
N LEU A 122 -4.65 -5.83 -14.79
CA LEU A 122 -3.78 -6.98 -15.10
C LEU A 122 -3.46 -7.86 -13.88
N GLN A 123 -3.60 -7.33 -12.67
CA GLN A 123 -3.31 -8.06 -11.42
C GLN A 123 -4.49 -8.94 -10.95
N LEU A 124 -5.69 -8.75 -11.48
CA LEU A 124 -6.87 -9.49 -11.06
C LEU A 124 -6.80 -10.97 -11.48
N ARG A 125 -6.85 -11.87 -10.49
CA ARG A 125 -6.89 -13.33 -10.69
C ARG A 125 -8.00 -13.95 -9.85
N PHE A 126 -8.93 -14.65 -10.51
CA PHE A 126 -10.18 -15.13 -9.89
C PHE A 126 -10.24 -16.64 -9.61
N GLY A 127 -9.16 -17.39 -9.84
CA GLY A 127 -9.15 -18.85 -9.71
C GLY A 127 -8.77 -19.38 -8.33
N GLY A 128 -9.52 -20.36 -7.79
CA GLY A 128 -9.08 -21.22 -6.68
C GLY A 128 -9.21 -20.65 -5.25
N TRP A 129 -9.94 -19.55 -5.07
CA TRP A 129 -10.09 -18.84 -3.80
C TRP A 129 -10.88 -19.62 -2.73
N PHE A 130 -11.84 -20.46 -3.11
CA PHE A 130 -12.68 -21.24 -2.19
C PHE A 130 -11.88 -22.10 -1.20
N SER A 131 -10.75 -22.67 -1.65
CA SER A 131 -9.90 -23.54 -0.81
C SER A 131 -9.19 -22.80 0.33
N GLU A 132 -9.06 -21.49 0.26
CA GLU A 132 -8.29 -20.66 1.21
C GLU A 132 -9.15 -19.56 1.86
N ILE A 133 -10.47 -19.63 1.71
CA ILE A 133 -11.40 -18.54 2.07
C ILE A 133 -11.25 -18.06 3.51
N LYS A 134 -10.96 -18.97 4.45
CA LYS A 134 -10.75 -18.63 5.86
C LYS A 134 -9.50 -17.75 6.08
N HIS A 135 -8.42 -18.01 5.36
CA HIS A 135 -7.19 -17.23 5.46
C HIS A 135 -7.33 -15.88 4.73
N ILE A 136 -8.00 -15.90 3.57
CA ILE A 136 -8.29 -14.69 2.80
C ILE A 136 -9.17 -13.73 3.60
N SER A 137 -10.29 -14.23 4.15
CA SER A 137 -11.22 -13.39 4.90
C SER A 137 -10.57 -12.78 6.14
N PHE A 138 -9.74 -13.55 6.87
CA PHE A 138 -9.01 -13.02 8.02
C PHE A 138 -8.03 -11.91 7.62
N ALA A 139 -7.23 -12.15 6.57
CA ALA A 139 -6.26 -11.16 6.10
C ALA A 139 -6.95 -9.86 5.64
N LEU A 140 -8.03 -9.98 4.87
CA LEU A 140 -8.76 -8.85 4.31
C LEU A 140 -9.63 -8.13 5.33
N ALA A 141 -10.26 -8.83 6.28
CA ALA A 141 -10.99 -8.19 7.37
C ALA A 141 -10.04 -7.38 8.26
N TYR A 142 -8.85 -7.91 8.54
CA TYR A 142 -7.82 -7.12 9.20
C TYR A 142 -7.43 -5.91 8.35
N LYS A 143 -7.08 -6.14 7.09
CA LYS A 143 -6.48 -5.10 6.24
C LYS A 143 -7.43 -3.97 5.87
N LEU A 144 -8.63 -4.31 5.40
CA LEU A 144 -9.59 -3.36 4.84
C LEU A 144 -10.49 -2.72 5.91
N LEU A 145 -10.59 -3.31 7.11
CA LEU A 145 -11.48 -2.83 8.16
C LEU A 145 -10.73 -2.50 9.45
N LEU A 146 -10.08 -3.49 10.09
CA LEU A 146 -9.46 -3.26 11.41
C LEU A 146 -8.28 -2.30 11.35
N ALA A 147 -7.38 -2.43 10.36
CA ALA A 147 -6.22 -1.56 10.24
C ALA A 147 -6.60 -0.08 10.06
N PRO A 148 -7.42 0.32 9.06
CA PRO A 148 -7.86 1.72 8.95
C PRO A 148 -8.70 2.18 10.15
N LEU A 149 -9.47 1.28 10.79
CA LEU A 149 -10.19 1.62 12.02
C LEU A 149 -9.24 1.98 13.16
N ILE A 150 -8.17 1.19 13.37
CA ILE A 150 -7.16 1.48 14.39
C ILE A 150 -6.50 2.85 14.12
N ILE A 151 -6.14 3.13 12.87
CA ILE A 151 -5.56 4.43 12.51
C ILE A 151 -6.57 5.57 12.74
N THR A 152 -7.85 5.34 12.43
CA THR A 152 -8.93 6.31 12.71
C THR A 152 -9.05 6.60 14.21
N LEU A 153 -9.06 5.56 15.05
CA LEU A 153 -9.15 5.71 16.50
C LEU A 153 -7.95 6.47 17.06
N ILE A 154 -6.75 6.18 16.57
CA ILE A 154 -5.55 6.94 16.93
C ILE A 154 -5.71 8.40 16.52
N ALA A 155 -6.09 8.68 15.28
CA ALA A 155 -6.24 10.05 14.79
C ALA A 155 -7.28 10.85 15.58
N VAL A 156 -8.41 10.23 15.95
CA VAL A 156 -9.43 10.83 16.81
C VAL A 156 -8.92 11.05 18.24
N ALA A 157 -8.21 10.08 18.83
CA ALA A 157 -7.65 10.21 20.18
C ALA A 157 -6.65 11.38 20.29
N PHE A 158 -5.89 11.63 19.22
CA PHE A 158 -4.97 12.78 19.12
C PHE A 158 -5.64 14.06 18.58
N SER A 159 -6.95 14.05 18.35
CA SER A 159 -7.71 15.18 17.80
C SER A 159 -7.13 15.74 16.49
N LEU A 160 -6.60 14.87 15.64
CA LEU A 160 -6.09 15.25 14.32
C LEU A 160 -7.26 15.66 13.43
N LYS A 161 -7.14 16.79 12.72
CA LYS A 161 -8.18 17.36 11.84
C LYS A 161 -7.62 17.69 10.46
N GLY A 162 -8.53 17.85 9.50
CA GLY A 162 -8.18 18.26 8.14
C GLY A 162 -7.79 17.10 7.22
N MET A 163 -7.08 17.42 6.15
CA MET A 163 -6.94 16.51 5.00
C MET A 163 -5.86 15.43 5.20
N ILE A 164 -4.79 15.75 5.93
CA ILE A 164 -3.70 14.81 6.22
C ILE A 164 -4.19 13.52 6.90
N PRO A 165 -4.95 13.54 8.02
CA PRO A 165 -5.44 12.31 8.62
C PRO A 165 -6.44 11.57 7.72
N LYS A 166 -7.26 12.29 6.93
CA LYS A 166 -8.19 11.67 5.97
C LYS A 166 -7.43 10.83 4.93
N ILE A 167 -6.41 11.41 4.31
CA ILE A 167 -5.59 10.71 3.32
C ILE A 167 -4.82 9.54 3.95
N ALA A 168 -4.19 9.74 5.11
CA ALA A 168 -3.45 8.67 5.79
C ALA A 168 -4.34 7.47 6.17
N ILE A 169 -5.57 7.72 6.66
CA ILE A 169 -6.53 6.64 6.96
C ILE A 169 -7.01 5.98 5.68
N PHE A 170 -7.29 6.76 4.63
CA PHE A 170 -7.71 6.21 3.35
C PHE A 170 -6.63 5.33 2.72
N GLU A 171 -5.36 5.70 2.81
CA GLU A 171 -4.22 4.88 2.42
C GLU A 171 -4.07 3.60 3.26
N ALA A 172 -4.37 3.67 4.56
CA ALA A 172 -4.42 2.48 5.41
C ALA A 172 -5.52 1.50 5.00
N ALA A 173 -6.60 1.99 4.38
CA ALA A 173 -7.71 1.18 3.85
C ALA A 173 -7.43 0.57 2.46
N MET A 174 -6.24 0.79 1.89
CA MET A 174 -5.87 0.19 0.62
C MET A 174 -5.64 -1.32 0.73
N PRO A 175 -5.90 -2.08 -0.36
CA PRO A 175 -5.70 -3.52 -0.37
C PRO A 175 -4.23 -3.89 -0.26
N THR A 176 -3.94 -5.18 -0.12
CA THR A 176 -2.56 -5.68 -0.04
C THR A 176 -1.70 -5.23 -1.22
N LEU A 177 -0.47 -4.79 -0.92
CA LEU A 177 0.54 -4.43 -1.91
C LEU A 177 0.93 -5.62 -2.79
N LEU A 178 0.96 -5.43 -4.12
CA LEU A 178 1.36 -6.46 -5.10
C LEU A 178 2.74 -7.06 -4.81
N THR A 179 3.71 -6.21 -4.45
CA THR A 179 5.09 -6.62 -4.14
C THR A 179 5.16 -7.67 -3.03
N SER A 180 4.16 -7.71 -2.14
CA SER A 180 4.01 -8.77 -1.13
C SER A 180 3.85 -10.16 -1.76
N GLY A 181 3.14 -10.27 -2.90
CA GLY A 181 2.97 -11.51 -3.64
C GLY A 181 4.28 -11.96 -4.29
N ILE A 182 5.04 -11.02 -4.86
CA ILE A 182 6.37 -11.30 -5.44
C ILE A 182 7.34 -11.79 -4.36
N ILE A 183 7.36 -11.13 -3.19
CA ILE A 183 8.19 -11.55 -2.06
C ILE A 183 7.71 -12.91 -1.53
N ALA A 184 6.40 -13.13 -1.41
CA ALA A 184 5.88 -14.44 -1.00
C ALA A 184 6.30 -15.55 -1.96
N ASP A 185 6.33 -15.28 -3.26
CA ASP A 185 6.84 -16.20 -4.29
C ASP A 185 8.34 -16.48 -4.11
N GLN A 186 9.16 -15.43 -4.07
CA GLN A 186 10.62 -15.52 -3.89
C GLN A 186 11.05 -16.29 -2.65
N TYR A 187 10.31 -16.16 -1.55
CA TYR A 187 10.61 -16.79 -0.26
C TYR A 187 9.78 -18.04 0.03
N ASN A 188 8.95 -18.49 -0.93
CA ASN A 188 8.05 -19.64 -0.84
C ASN A 188 7.09 -19.60 0.38
N LEU A 189 6.45 -18.46 0.60
CA LEU A 189 5.58 -18.13 1.73
C LEU A 189 4.09 -18.32 1.38
N ASN A 190 3.74 -19.48 0.82
CA ASN A 190 2.41 -19.74 0.25
C ASN A 190 2.01 -18.69 -0.80
N PRO A 191 2.66 -18.68 -1.98
CA PRO A 191 2.46 -17.66 -3.01
C PRO A 191 1.03 -17.67 -3.55
N LYS A 192 0.39 -18.84 -3.60
CA LYS A 192 -1.01 -19.00 -3.98
C LYS A 192 -1.93 -18.18 -3.08
N LEU A 193 -1.81 -18.33 -1.76
CA LEU A 193 -2.60 -17.56 -0.81
C LEU A 193 -2.34 -16.05 -0.94
N ALA A 194 -1.07 -15.65 -1.08
CA ALA A 194 -0.72 -14.24 -1.21
C ALA A 194 -1.37 -13.58 -2.44
N ASN A 195 -1.30 -14.25 -3.59
CA ASN A 195 -1.94 -13.79 -4.83
C ASN A 195 -3.47 -13.72 -4.71
N LEU A 196 -4.08 -14.68 -4.00
CA LEU A 196 -5.52 -14.67 -3.74
C LEU A 196 -5.95 -13.51 -2.84
N VAL A 197 -5.18 -13.23 -1.78
CA VAL A 197 -5.43 -12.06 -0.90
C VAL A 197 -5.31 -10.76 -1.69
N ILE A 198 -4.30 -10.63 -2.56
CA ILE A 198 -4.14 -9.45 -3.42
C ILE A 198 -5.35 -9.32 -4.37
N GLY A 199 -5.64 -10.33 -5.18
CA GLY A 199 -6.69 -10.26 -6.19
C GLY A 199 -8.09 -10.00 -5.61
N VAL A 200 -8.48 -10.75 -4.58
CA VAL A 200 -9.78 -10.56 -3.90
C VAL A 200 -9.80 -9.23 -3.14
N GLY A 201 -8.67 -8.86 -2.53
CA GLY A 201 -8.52 -7.60 -1.81
C GLY A 201 -8.75 -6.38 -2.69
N ILE A 202 -8.25 -6.39 -3.94
CA ILE A 202 -8.46 -5.30 -4.90
C ILE A 202 -9.95 -5.08 -5.15
N VAL A 203 -10.70 -6.15 -5.43
CA VAL A 203 -12.14 -6.05 -5.71
C VAL A 203 -12.92 -5.56 -4.49
N LEU A 204 -12.64 -6.13 -3.32
CA LEU A 204 -13.29 -5.70 -2.08
C LEU A 204 -12.89 -4.27 -1.69
N ALA A 205 -11.66 -3.86 -2.00
CA ALA A 205 -11.17 -2.52 -1.72
C ALA A 205 -12.07 -1.45 -2.33
N PHE A 206 -12.46 -1.57 -3.62
CA PHE A 206 -13.34 -0.60 -4.27
C PHE A 206 -14.63 -0.32 -3.47
N VAL A 207 -15.23 -1.35 -2.87
CA VAL A 207 -16.42 -1.21 -2.04
C VAL A 207 -16.06 -0.62 -0.68
N THR A 208 -15.04 -1.17 -0.02
CA THR A 208 -14.65 -0.71 1.33
C THR A 208 -14.11 0.73 1.35
N THR A 209 -13.42 1.17 0.30
CA THR A 209 -12.91 2.53 0.18
C THR A 209 -14.04 3.54 0.02
N ALA A 210 -15.14 3.18 -0.65
CA ALA A 210 -16.35 4.02 -0.70
C ALA A 210 -16.94 4.23 0.70
N ILE A 211 -16.99 3.17 1.51
CA ILE A 211 -17.47 3.24 2.90
C ILE A 211 -16.53 4.11 3.74
N TRP A 212 -15.22 3.89 3.66
CA TRP A 212 -14.24 4.70 4.38
C TRP A 212 -14.28 6.16 3.97
N PHE A 213 -14.42 6.45 2.67
CA PHE A 213 -14.59 7.82 2.19
C PHE A 213 -15.82 8.49 2.81
N ALA A 214 -16.95 7.79 2.87
CA ALA A 214 -18.17 8.31 3.48
C ALA A 214 -17.98 8.56 4.99
N ILE A 215 -17.35 7.63 5.71
CA ILE A 215 -17.02 7.82 7.14
C ILE A 215 -16.14 9.04 7.31
N LEU A 216 -15.05 9.17 6.54
CA LEU A 216 -14.07 10.24 6.72
C LEU A 216 -14.64 11.64 6.40
N ASN A 217 -15.62 11.75 5.49
CA ASN A 217 -16.16 13.03 5.06
C ASN A 217 -17.49 13.42 5.73
N TYR A 218 -18.33 12.46 6.12
CA TYR A 218 -19.68 12.76 6.63
C TYR A 218 -19.84 12.54 8.14
N SER A 219 -18.88 11.88 8.82
CA SER A 219 -18.99 11.63 10.27
C SER A 219 -18.73 12.86 11.15
N GLY A 220 -18.16 13.94 10.60
CA GLY A 220 -17.70 15.10 11.38
C GLY A 220 -16.44 14.83 12.22
N LEU A 221 -15.81 13.66 12.07
CA LEU A 221 -14.61 13.28 12.83
C LEU A 221 -13.37 14.08 12.45
N PHE A 222 -13.27 14.61 11.22
CA PHE A 222 -12.04 15.21 10.66
C PHE A 222 -12.24 16.50 9.88
#